data_AF-A0A8C2FGT9-F1
#
_entry.id   AF-A0A8C2FGT9-F1
#
_cell.length_a   1.000
_cell.length_b   1.000
_cell.length_c   1.000
_cell.angle_alpha   90.00
_cell.angle_beta   90.00
_cell.angle_gamma   90.00
#
_symmetry.space_group_name_H-M   'P 1'
#
loop_
_entity.id
_entity.type
_entity.pdbx_description
1 polymer ?
#
loop_
_entity_poly.entity_id
_entity_poly.type
_entity_poly.pdbx_seq_one_letter_code
_entity_poly.pdbx_strand_id
1 'polypeptide(L)' 'MRIHFPDPSLQCPTCKHYFTSKSKLRVHMLRETGQKLHRCHLCEYGSVERNSLRRHLAGVHGHQEDDAPNGELFKCPTC' A
#
# COMPACT_ATOMS: atom_id res chain seq x y z
N MET A 1 19.88 -19.23 13.80
CA MET A 1 20.06 -19.78 12.45
C MET A 1 19.05 -19.10 11.52
N ARG A 2 19.43 -18.03 10.81
CA ARG A 2 18.59 -17.45 9.74
C ARG A 2 18.75 -18.37 8.54
N ILE A 3 17.79 -19.25 8.36
CA ILE A 3 17.80 -20.28 7.33
C ILE A 3 17.86 -19.54 5.98
N HIS A 4 18.93 -19.79 5.23
CA HIS A 4 19.21 -19.24 3.89
C HIS A 4 18.29 -19.87 2.81
N PHE A 5 17.12 -20.39 3.21
CA PHE A 5 16.11 -20.84 2.27
C PHE A 5 15.11 -19.69 2.11
N PRO A 6 15.14 -18.96 0.98
CA PRO A 6 14.14 -17.94 0.76
C PRO A 6 12.77 -18.62 0.74
N ASP A 7 11.88 -18.17 1.61
CA ASP A 7 10.55 -18.75 1.75
C ASP A 7 9.83 -18.67 0.39
N PRO A 8 9.44 -19.80 -0.22
CA PRO A 8 8.88 -19.81 -1.56
C PRO A 8 7.55 -19.06 -1.63
N SER A 9 6.83 -18.86 -0.51
CA SER A 9 5.63 -18.02 -0.47
C SER A 9 5.93 -16.52 -0.57
N LEU A 10 7.20 -16.12 -0.44
CA LEU A 10 7.68 -14.76 -0.64
C LEU A 10 8.30 -14.53 -2.02
N GLN A 11 8.23 -15.53 -2.90
CA GLN A 11 8.69 -15.39 -4.28
C GLN A 11 7.56 -14.90 -5.19
N CYS A 12 7.89 -13.95 -6.06
CA CYS A 12 7.01 -13.59 -7.18
C CYS A 12 6.95 -14.75 -8.20
N PRO A 13 5.76 -15.23 -8.60
CA PRO A 13 5.64 -16.29 -9.60
C PRO A 13 6.05 -15.85 -11.01
N THR A 14 5.94 -14.56 -11.32
CA THR A 14 6.20 -14.00 -12.67
C THR A 14 7.68 -13.69 -12.88
N CYS A 15 8.27 -12.88 -12.01
CA CYS A 15 9.68 -12.43 -12.12
C CYS A 15 10.65 -13.21 -11.22
N LYS A 16 10.16 -14.17 -10.41
CA LYS A 16 10.95 -15.02 -9.50
C LYS A 16 11.76 -14.26 -8.43
N HIS A 17 11.46 -12.98 -8.23
CA HIS A 17 12.10 -12.16 -7.21
C HIS A 17 11.58 -12.51 -5.81
N TYR A 18 12.49 -12.58 -4.83
CA TYR A 18 12.14 -12.87 -3.44
C TYR A 18 11.94 -11.59 -2.63
N PHE A 19 10.96 -11.62 -1.74
CA PHE A 19 10.64 -10.49 -0.87
C PHE A 19 10.88 -10.85 0.60
N THR A 20 11.09 -9.84 1.44
CA THR A 20 11.28 -10.04 2.88
C THR A 20 9.97 -10.30 3.62
N SER A 21 8.81 -10.07 2.97
CA SER A 21 7.49 -10.10 3.61
C SER A 21 6.37 -10.25 2.58
N LYS A 22 5.28 -10.94 2.95
CA LYS A 22 4.10 -11.15 2.08
C LYS A 22 3.46 -9.83 1.62
N SER A 23 3.42 -8.82 2.49
CA SER A 23 2.88 -7.50 2.14
C SER A 23 3.66 -6.83 1.00
N LYS A 24 4.99 -6.95 0.99
CA LYS A 24 5.83 -6.41 -0.09
C LYS A 24 5.63 -7.17 -1.39
N LEU A 25 5.55 -8.50 -1.33
CA LEU A 25 5.21 -9.32 -2.49
C LEU A 25 3.84 -8.93 -3.07
N ARG A 26 2.81 -8.75 -2.23
CA ARG A 26 1.47 -8.34 -2.67
C ARG A 26 1.47 -6.98 -3.38
N VAL A 27 2.16 -5.98 -2.81
CA VAL A 27 2.29 -4.65 -3.43
C VAL A 27 3.03 -4.75 -4.76
N HIS A 28 4.10 -5.55 -4.84
CA HIS A 28 4.81 -5.80 -6.09
C HIS A 28 3.91 -6.44 -7.15
N MET A 29 3.11 -7.45 -6.81
CA MET A 29 2.14 -8.07 -7.73
C MET A 29 1.09 -7.10 -8.27
N LEU A 30 0.58 -6.22 -7.42
CA LEU A 30 -0.37 -5.19 -7.84
C LEU A 30 0.28 -4.20 -8.82
N ARG A 31 1.56 -3.87 -8.64
CA ARG A 31 2.32 -3.04 -9.59
C ARG A 31 2.54 -3.75 -10.91
N GLU A 32 2.93 -5.03 -10.89
CA GLU A 32 3.13 -5.82 -12.12
C GLU A 32 1.83 -5.98 -12.92
N THR A 33 0.70 -6.18 -12.26
CA THR A 33 -0.61 -6.27 -12.92
C THR A 33 -1.21 -4.91 -13.32
N GLY A 34 -0.54 -3.81 -12.96
CA GLY A 34 -1.06 -2.45 -13.18
C GLY A 34 -2.31 -2.11 -12.36
N GLN A 35 -2.66 -2.92 -11.37
CA GLN A 35 -3.82 -2.71 -10.51
C GLN A 35 -3.55 -1.56 -9.52
N LYS A 36 -4.03 -0.37 -9.87
CA LYS A 36 -4.00 0.81 -9.00
C LYS A 36 -5.21 0.79 -8.05
N LEU A 37 -4.98 0.29 -6.84
CA LEU A 37 -6.02 0.10 -5.83
C LEU A 37 -6.51 1.43 -5.21
N HIS A 38 -5.65 2.44 -5.20
CA HIS A 38 -5.94 3.74 -4.62
C HIS A 38 -5.91 4.81 -5.71
N ARG A 39 -7.08 5.22 -6.17
CA ARG A 39 -7.23 6.28 -7.18
C ARG A 39 -7.46 7.62 -6.50
N CYS A 40 -6.88 8.66 -7.07
CA CYS A 40 -7.21 10.03 -6.74
C CYS A 40 -8.61 10.34 -7.29
N HIS A 41 -9.44 11.03 -6.52
CA HIS A 41 -10.75 11.50 -6.97
C HIS A 41 -10.67 12.86 -7.68
N LEU A 42 -9.52 13.55 -7.60
CA LEU A 42 -9.30 14.87 -8.21
C LEU A 42 -8.59 14.79 -9.57
N CYS A 43 -7.92 13.67 -9.86
CA CYS A 43 -7.21 13.48 -11.12
C CYS A 43 -7.08 11.98 -11.46
N GLU A 44 -6.54 11.68 -12.64
CA GLU A 44 -6.34 10.30 -13.11
C GLU A 44 -5.16 9.57 -12.44
N TYR A 45 -4.56 10.16 -11.40
CA TYR A 45 -3.50 9.51 -10.64
C TYR A 45 -4.05 8.30 -9.88
N GLY A 46 -3.30 7.20 -9.89
CA GLY A 46 -3.61 6.05 -9.05
C GLY A 46 -2.34 5.35 -8.62
N SER A 47 -2.33 4.91 -7.37
CA SER A 47 -1.23 4.19 -6.74
C SER A 47 -1.70 2.85 -6.19
N VAL A 48 -0.72 1.95 -6.00
CA VAL A 48 -0.94 0.66 -5.36
C VAL A 48 -0.99 0.80 -3.83
N GLU A 49 -0.33 1.82 -3.29
CA GLU A 49 -0.19 2.03 -1.85
C GLU A 49 -0.93 3.29 -1.41
N ARG A 50 -1.61 3.21 -0.27
CA ARG A 50 -2.34 4.34 0.34
C ARG A 50 -1.43 5.50 0.68
N ASN A 51 -0.24 5.24 1.21
CA ASN A 51 0.70 6.31 1.58
C ASN A 51 1.19 7.10 0.35
N SER A 52 1.31 6.43 -0.80
CA SER A 52 1.64 7.10 -2.06
C SER A 52 0.51 8.04 -2.51
N LEU A 53 -0.76 7.60 -2.40
CA LEU A 53 -1.90 8.46 -2.68
C LEU A 53 -1.95 9.65 -1.71
N ARG A 54 -1.77 9.42 -0.41
CA ARG A 54 -1.78 10.49 0.60
C ARG A 54 -0.70 11.54 0.32
N ARG A 55 0.52 11.12 0.00
CA ARG A 55 1.60 12.03 -0.39
C ARG A 55 1.27 12.79 -1.67
N HIS A 56 0.67 12.12 -2.65
CA HIS A 56 0.19 12.76 -3.87
C HIS A 56 -0.88 13.82 -3.58
N LEU A 57 -1.91 13.49 -2.80
CA LEU A 57 -2.96 14.44 -2.41
C LEU A 57 -2.37 15.64 -1.66
N ALA A 58 -1.47 15.41 -0.70
CA ALA A 58 -0.84 16.48 0.07
C ALA A 58 0.02 17.40 -0.80
N GLY A 59 0.80 16.86 -1.74
CA GLY A 59 1.73 17.64 -2.55
C GLY A 59 1.16 18.26 -3.82
N VAL A 60 0.18 17.59 -4.45
CA VAL A 60 -0.42 18.03 -5.72
C VAL A 60 -1.74 18.76 -5.51
N HIS A 61 -2.54 18.31 -4.54
CA HIS A 61 -3.88 18.81 -4.32
C HIS A 61 -4.04 19.61 -3.03
N GLY A 62 -3.01 19.69 -2.19
CA GLY A 62 -3.00 20.56 -1.01
C GLY A 62 -4.19 20.30 -0.07
N HIS A 63 -4.15 19.15 0.60
CA HIS A 63 -5.07 18.75 1.67
C HIS A 63 -6.54 18.59 1.23
N GLN A 64 -6.86 17.39 0.73
CA GLN A 64 -8.23 16.88 0.78
C GLN A 64 -8.22 15.54 1.50
N GLU A 65 -8.39 15.63 2.80
CA GLU A 65 -8.95 14.59 3.63
C GLU A 65 -10.45 14.78 3.59
N ASP A 66 -11.16 14.02 2.75
CA ASP A 66 -12.56 13.73 3.08
C ASP A 66 -13.04 12.43 2.44
N ASP A 67 -13.86 11.76 3.24
CA ASP A 67 -14.72 10.61 2.93
C ASP A 67 -14.10 9.21 2.78
N ALA A 68 -13.80 8.61 3.94
CA ALA A 68 -14.49 7.37 4.30
C ALA A 68 -14.52 7.18 5.83
N PRO A 69 -15.68 6.82 6.42
CA PRO A 69 -15.87 6.70 7.85
C PRO A 69 -15.17 5.44 8.35
N ASN A 70 -13.99 5.62 8.93
CA ASN A 70 -13.54 4.70 9.98
C ASN A 70 -12.70 5.46 11.00
N GLY A 71 -13.29 6.55 11.50
CA GLY A 71 -12.91 7.14 12.75
C GLY A 71 -13.47 6.32 13.91
N GLU A 72 -12.98 5.09 14.09
CA GLU A 72 -12.91 4.57 15.45
C GLU A 72 -11.74 5.30 16.12
N LEU A 73 -12.09 6.51 16.58
CA LEU A 73 -11.36 7.24 17.59
C LEU A 73 -11.23 6.30 18.79
N PHE A 74 -10.10 5.60 18.91
CA PHE A 74 -9.69 5.01 20.17
C PHE A 74 -9.47 6.16 21.15
N LYS A 75 -10.56 6.62 21.78
CA LYS A 75 -10.48 7.48 22.95
C LYS A 75 -9.76 6.66 24.00
N CYS A 76 -8.63 7.18 24.47
CA CYS A 76 -7.96 6.65 25.63
C CYS A 76 -8.96 6.68 26.80
N PRO A 77 -9.32 5.54 27.42
CA PRO A 77 -10.24 5.54 28.57
C PRO A 77 -9.62 6.12 29.85
N THR A 78 -8.42 6.69 29.76
CA THR A 78 -7.62 7.14 30.91
C THR A 78 -7.14 8.60 30.83
N CYS A 79 -7.63 9.41 29.86
CA CYS A 79 -7.48 10.87 29.91
C CYS A 79 -8.81 11.57 29.73
#